data_AF-A0A0F9TIL9-F1
#
_entry.id   AF-A0A0F9TIL9-F1
#
_cell.length_a   1.000
_cell.length_b   1.000
_cell.length_c   1.000
_cell.angle_alpha   90.00
_cell.angle_beta   90.00
_cell.angle_gamma   90.00
#
_symmetry.space_group_name_H-M   'P 1'
#
loop_
_entity.id
_entity.type
_entity.pdbx_description
1 polymer ?
#
loop_
_entity_poly.entity_id
_entity_poly.type
_entity_poly.pdbx_seq_one_letter_code
_entity_poly.pdbx_strand_id
1 'polypeptide(L)' 'MITRFKFRKAMGEWPKYDDMGRVNCIKEGSRHTYCGWCKECDKPRMQCGCRRKKK' A
#
# COMPACT_ATOMS: atom_id res chain seq x y z
N MET A 1 -5.46 6.72 7.77
CA MET A 1 -5.28 5.30 8.14
C MET A 1 -6.09 4.44 7.18
N ILE A 2 -5.50 3.41 6.59
CA ILE A 2 -6.18 2.44 5.72
C ILE A 2 -6.79 1.34 6.59
N THR A 3 -8.06 1.02 6.33
CA THR A 3 -8.81 -0.05 7.01
C THR A 3 -8.75 -1.35 6.21
N ARG A 4 -9.02 -2.49 6.87
CA ARG A 4 -9.08 -3.81 6.20
C ARG A 4 -10.12 -3.84 5.08
N PHE A 5 -11.23 -3.12 5.23
CA PHE A 5 -12.27 -2.99 4.19
C PHE A 5 -11.75 -2.26 2.96
N LYS A 6 -11.04 -1.14 3.15
CA LYS A 6 -10.44 -0.39 2.04
C LYS A 6 -9.38 -1.23 1.33
N PHE A 7 -8.56 -1.96 2.09
CA PHE A 7 -7.60 -2.92 1.53
C PHE A 7 -8.30 -3.97 0.66
N ARG A 8 -9.34 -4.62 1.19
CA ARG A 8 -10.11 -5.64 0.46
C ARG A 8 -10.78 -5.07 -0.80
N LYS A 9 -11.33 -3.85 -0.74
CA LYS A 9 -11.95 -3.21 -1.89
C LYS A 9 -10.94 -2.98 -3.03
N ALA A 10 -9.70 -2.62 -2.69
CA ALA A 10 -8.66 -2.34 -3.67
C ALA A 10 -7.98 -3.62 -4.21
N MET A 11 -7.79 -4.62 -3.35
CA MET A 11 -7.01 -5.83 -3.63
C MET A 11 -7.86 -7.03 -4.02
N GLY A 12 -9.16 -7.02 -3.73
CA GLY A 12 -10.05 -8.18 -3.89
C GLY A 12 -9.88 -9.25 -2.80
N GLU A 13 -8.79 -9.19 -2.03
CA GLU A 13 -8.49 -10.12 -0.94
C GLU A 13 -8.36 -9.40 0.41
N TRP A 14 -8.58 -10.15 1.50
CA TRP A 14 -8.30 -9.64 2.83
C TRP A 14 -6.78 -9.50 3.03
N PRO A 15 -6.33 -8.46 3.75
CA PRO A 15 -4.91 -8.29 4.06
C PRO A 15 -4.39 -9.46 4.90
N LYS A 16 -3.19 -9.93 4.58
CA LYS A 16 -2.52 -11.05 5.24
C LYS A 16 -1.24 -10.58 5.92
N TYR A 17 -0.80 -11.31 6.94
CA TYR A 17 0.46 -11.04 7.64
C TYR A 17 0.58 -9.55 8.05
N ASP A 18 1.67 -8.89 7.65
CA ASP A 18 1.98 -7.49 7.93
C ASP A 18 1.42 -6.49 6.90
N ASP A 19 0.50 -6.89 6.01
CA ASP A 19 -0.04 -6.00 4.98
C ASP A 19 -0.58 -4.70 5.58
N MET A 20 -1.36 -4.81 6.66
CA MET A 20 -1.93 -3.66 7.38
C MET A 20 -0.87 -2.77 8.02
N GLY A 21 0.20 -3.38 8.55
CA GLY A 21 1.34 -2.66 9.13
C GLY A 21 2.16 -1.94 8.05
N ARG A 22 2.33 -2.57 6.89
CA ARG A 22 3.00 -1.98 5.73
C ARG A 22 2.19 -0.84 5.13
N VAL A 23 0.88 -1.00 4.89
CA VAL A 23 0.07 0.09 4.29
C VAL A 23 -0.15 1.27 5.23
N ASN A 24 -0.08 1.05 6.55
CA ASN A 24 -0.19 2.11 7.56
C ASN A 24 1.18 2.51 8.15
N CYS A 25 2.29 2.13 7.52
CA CYS A 25 3.60 2.40 8.05
C CYS A 25 3.87 3.91 8.12
N ILE A 26 4.19 4.42 9.31
CA ILE A 26 4.50 5.84 9.55
C ILE A 26 5.86 6.22 8.95
N LYS A 27 6.79 5.26 8.82
CA LYS A 27 8.14 5.45 8.27
C LYS A 27 8.20 5.37 6.74
N GLU A 28 7.10 5.61 6.04
CA GLU A 28 7.04 5.62 4.58
C GLU A 28 8.11 6.56 3.98
N GLY A 29 8.86 6.13 2.96
CA GLY A 29 9.84 6.97 2.26
C GLY A 29 11.31 6.59 2.45
N SER A 30 11.87 6.62 3.67
CA SER A 30 13.33 6.57 3.87
C SER A 30 13.99 5.23 3.51
N ARG A 31 13.39 4.12 3.96
CA ARG A 31 13.79 2.73 3.59
C ARG A 31 12.59 1.83 3.33
N HIS A 32 11.41 2.28 3.75
CA HIS A 32 10.15 1.57 3.61
C HIS A 32 9.45 2.00 2.33
N THR A 33 10.19 1.91 1.22
CA THR A 33 9.76 2.50 -0.04
C THR A 33 8.48 1.80 -0.53
N TYR A 34 8.31 0.50 -0.30
CA TYR A 34 7.09 -0.25 -0.66
C TYR A 34 5.97 -0.16 0.39
N CYS A 35 6.21 0.48 1.52
CA CYS A 35 5.18 0.69 2.53
C CYS A 35 4.31 1.90 2.16
N GLY A 36 3.16 2.01 2.81
CA GLY A 36 2.17 3.04 2.57
C GLY A 36 1.12 2.66 1.51
N TRP A 37 0.23 3.61 1.28
CA TRP A 37 -0.86 3.50 0.32
C TRP A 37 -0.70 4.54 -0.78
N CYS A 38 -0.82 4.10 -2.04
CA CYS A 38 -0.85 5.02 -3.16
C CYS A 38 -2.26 5.60 -3.27
N LYS A 39 -2.41 6.91 -3.05
CA LYS A 39 -3.70 7.59 -3.14
C LYS A 39 -4.21 7.71 -4.58
N GLU A 40 -3.31 7.76 -5.55
CA GLU A 40 -3.65 7.90 -6.97
C GLU A 40 -4.17 6.58 -7.56
N CYS A 41 -3.40 5.51 -7.37
CA CYS A 41 -3.74 4.17 -7.84
C CYS A 41 -4.73 3.44 -6.88
N ASP A 42 -5.17 4.08 -5.79
CA ASP A 42 -5.90 3.55 -4.61
C ASP A 42 -5.53 2.11 -4.20
N LYS A 43 -4.22 1.85 -4.10
CA LYS A 43 -3.66 0.50 -3.83
C LYS A 43 -2.43 0.57 -2.92
N PRO A 44 -2.08 -0.52 -2.20
CA PRO A 44 -0.82 -0.63 -1.47
C PRO A 44 0.39 -0.29 -2.35
N ARG A 45 1.34 0.50 -1.86
CA ARG A 45 2.53 0.89 -2.64
C ARG A 45 3.37 -0.30 -3.11
N MET A 46 3.43 -1.37 -2.32
CA MET A 46 4.09 -2.63 -2.68
C MET A 46 3.49 -3.33 -3.90
N GLN A 47 2.21 -3.08 -4.19
CA GLN A 47 1.52 -3.63 -5.36
C GLN A 47 1.18 -2.56 -6.41
N CYS A 48 1.68 -1.34 -6.21
CA CYS A 48 1.35 -0.20 -7.04
C CYS A 48 2.38 -0.03 -8.16
N GLY A 49 1.91 -0.07 -9.42
CA GLY A 49 2.72 0.17 -10.61
C GLY A 49 3.10 1.65 -10.83
N CYS A 50 2.52 2.59 -10.08
CA CYS A 50 2.78 4.03 -10.20
C CYS A 50 4.32 4.35 -10.13
N ARG A 51 5.13 3.53 -9.45
CA ARG A 51 6.60 3.67 -9.43
C ARG A 51 7.35 3.20 -10.68
N ARG A 52 6.78 2.27 -11.46
CA ARG A 52 7.38 1.81 -12.73
C ARG A 52 7.25 2.84 -13.85
N LYS A 53 6.43 3.88 -13.67
CA LYS A 53 6.16 4.94 -14.65
C LYS A 53 7.08 6.17 -14.54
N LYS A 54 8.02 6.21 -13.59
CA LYS A 54 9.11 7.21 -13.62
C LYS A 54 10.29 6.61 -14.36
N LYS A 55 10.20 6.55 -15.68
CA LYS A 55 11.33 6.32 -16.58
C LYS A 55 11.49 7.57 -17.44
#